data_AF-A0A9P4G6U7-F1
#
_entry.id   AF-A0A9P4G6U7-F1
#
_cell.length_a   1.000
_cell.length_b   1.000
_cell.length_c   1.000
_cell.angle_alpha   90.00
_cell.angle_beta   90.00
_cell.angle_gamma   90.00
#
_symmetry.space_group_name_H-M   'P 1'
#
loop_
_entity.id
_entity.type
_entity.pdbx_description
1 polymer ?
#
loop_
_entity_poly.entity_id
_entity_poly.type
_entity_poly.pdbx_seq_one_letter_code
_entity_poly.pdbx_strand_id
1 'polypeptide(L)'
;MAPTAFSLEAALQSLLEEGYFILEDAGVGGIVSEMEQSGFDFLSPYGLDYCKQHVLDNTRVRSILEALFERCSLGHWLRYIELPGHIECFGTGGFEAGLLALAVHQWPKGSTVVCWSGSHRANINTKIGKRATFETTQAALLDANCKPSEKKFPEGGLMIRDPRLCMESRKGYTITFMFATEELFTNWPKMLLSDLPELREKVANMESTRISMNFAFQDPAGKAKT
;
A
#
# COMPACT_ATOMS: atom_id res chain seq x y z
N MET A 1 3.42 -7.78 -24.92
CA MET A 1 4.42 -6.72 -24.63
C MET A 1 5.50 -7.35 -23.79
N ALA A 2 6.78 -7.04 -24.05
CA ALA A 2 7.85 -7.48 -23.15
C ALA A 2 7.68 -6.77 -21.79
N PRO A 3 7.96 -7.44 -20.66
CA PRO A 3 7.90 -6.78 -19.36
C PRO A 3 8.88 -5.61 -19.36
N THR A 4 8.39 -4.41 -19.04
CA THR A 4 9.25 -3.23 -18.91
C THR A 4 10.22 -3.50 -17.78
N ALA A 5 11.53 -3.49 -18.08
CA ALA A 5 12.55 -3.70 -17.07
C ALA A 5 12.45 -2.60 -15.99
N PHE A 6 12.53 -2.99 -14.73
CA PHE A 6 12.48 -2.05 -13.61
C PHE A 6 13.66 -1.08 -13.68
N SER A 7 13.37 0.22 -13.57
CA SER A 7 14.35 1.28 -13.37
C SER A 7 13.92 2.12 -12.17
N LEU A 8 14.80 2.27 -11.19
CA LEU A 8 14.53 3.05 -9.99
C LEU A 8 14.26 4.53 -10.34
N GLU A 9 15.09 5.13 -11.19
CA GLU A 9 14.93 6.52 -11.63
C GLU A 9 13.57 6.75 -12.30
N ALA A 10 13.18 5.86 -13.23
CA ALA A 10 11.89 5.95 -13.90
C ALA A 10 10.72 5.78 -12.92
N ALA A 11 10.86 4.90 -11.93
CA ALA A 11 9.83 4.71 -10.90
C ALA A 11 9.67 5.94 -10.01
N LEU A 12 10.77 6.55 -9.58
CA LEU A 12 10.76 7.78 -8.78
C LEU A 12 10.17 8.95 -9.58
N GLN A 13 10.54 9.07 -10.86
CA GLN A 13 9.97 10.11 -11.73
C GLN A 13 8.46 9.91 -11.91
N SER A 14 8.01 8.68 -12.17
CA SER A 14 6.58 8.35 -12.29
C SER A 14 5.81 8.66 -11.00
N LEU A 15 6.37 8.35 -9.83
CA LEU A 15 5.77 8.70 -8.55
C LEU A 15 5.66 10.22 -8.37
N LEU A 16 6.69 10.97 -8.73
CA LEU A 16 6.69 12.42 -8.66
C LEU A 16 5.63 13.05 -9.58
N GLU A 17 5.60 12.62 -10.84
CA GLU A 17 4.77 13.21 -11.91
C GLU A 17 3.32 12.73 -11.89
N GLU A 18 3.10 11.44 -11.69
CA GLU A 18 1.78 10.81 -11.81
C GLU A 18 1.17 10.47 -10.44
N GLY A 19 2.00 10.38 -9.40
CA GLY A 19 1.57 9.97 -8.05
C GLY A 19 1.57 8.46 -7.87
N TYR A 20 1.99 7.70 -8.88
CA TYR A 20 2.10 6.24 -8.83
C TYR A 20 3.11 5.69 -9.83
N PHE A 21 3.53 4.46 -9.59
CA PHE A 21 4.33 3.62 -10.47
C PHE A 21 3.68 2.23 -10.56
N ILE A 22 3.70 1.62 -11.76
CA ILE A 22 3.09 0.31 -12.02
C ILE A 22 4.12 -0.62 -12.63
N LEU A 23 4.09 -1.87 -12.19
CA LEU A 23 4.78 -2.98 -12.81
C LEU A 23 3.81 -4.14 -13.00
N GLU A 24 3.52 -4.48 -14.26
CA GLU A 24 2.84 -5.74 -14.58
C GLU A 24 3.76 -6.90 -14.22
N ASP A 25 3.28 -7.80 -13.37
CA ASP A 25 4.08 -8.91 -12.84
C ASP A 25 3.18 -10.11 -12.58
N ALA A 26 3.28 -11.11 -13.45
CA ALA A 26 2.53 -12.35 -13.34
C ALA A 26 2.88 -13.14 -12.07
N GLY A 27 4.13 -13.03 -11.59
CA GLY A 27 4.56 -13.62 -10.32
C GLY A 27 3.82 -13.00 -9.14
N VAL A 28 3.59 -11.67 -9.17
CA VAL A 28 2.74 -11.00 -8.17
C VAL A 28 1.31 -11.52 -8.23
N GLY A 29 0.75 -11.73 -9.43
CA GLY A 29 -0.58 -12.33 -9.57
C GLY A 29 -0.69 -13.71 -8.90
N GLY A 30 0.32 -14.57 -9.10
CA GLY A 30 0.37 -15.90 -8.49
C GLY A 30 0.40 -15.87 -6.96
N ILE A 31 1.30 -15.09 -6.36
CA ILE A 31 1.43 -15.02 -4.90
C ILE A 31 0.17 -14.44 -4.24
N VAL A 32 -0.51 -13.49 -4.88
CA VAL A 32 -1.76 -12.94 -4.34
C VAL A 32 -2.84 -14.01 -4.32
N SER A 33 -2.89 -14.87 -5.35
CA SER A 33 -3.79 -16.03 -5.37
C SER A 33 -3.47 -17.06 -4.28
N GLU A 34 -2.19 -17.26 -3.94
CA GLU A 34 -1.81 -18.11 -2.81
C GLU A 34 -2.27 -17.54 -1.46
N MET A 35 -2.11 -16.23 -1.25
CA MET A 35 -2.64 -15.53 -0.06
C MET A 35 -4.18 -15.55 0.01
N GLU A 36 -4.87 -15.53 -1.13
CA GLU A 36 -6.32 -15.71 -1.18
C GLU A 36 -6.73 -17.12 -0.75
N GLN A 37 -6.01 -18.16 -1.19
CA GLN A 37 -6.26 -19.55 -0.79
C GLN A 37 -6.03 -19.78 0.71
N SER A 38 -5.13 -19.02 1.33
CA SER A 38 -4.94 -19.03 2.80
C SER A 38 -5.99 -18.21 3.54
N GLY A 39 -7.01 -17.66 2.86
CA GLY A 39 -8.07 -16.88 3.48
C GLY A 39 -7.65 -15.48 3.93
N PHE A 40 -6.56 -14.93 3.37
CA PHE A 40 -5.98 -13.65 3.77
C PHE A 40 -5.54 -13.61 5.25
N ASP A 41 -4.97 -14.70 5.75
CA ASP A 41 -4.48 -14.83 7.12
C ASP A 41 -3.16 -14.05 7.34
N PHE A 42 -3.29 -12.72 7.28
CA PHE A 42 -2.22 -11.74 7.30
C PHE A 42 -1.36 -11.77 8.57
N LEU A 43 -1.95 -12.07 9.71
CA LEU A 43 -1.29 -11.98 11.02
C LEU A 43 -0.84 -13.35 11.55
N SER A 44 -0.77 -14.34 10.66
CA SER A 44 -0.23 -15.68 10.93
C SER A 44 1.26 -15.78 10.61
N PRO A 45 1.94 -16.86 11.05
CA PRO A 45 3.30 -17.16 10.62
C PRO A 45 3.49 -17.09 9.09
N TYR A 46 2.54 -17.64 8.33
CA TYR A 46 2.54 -17.60 6.87
C TYR A 46 2.35 -16.17 6.33
N GLY A 47 1.44 -15.39 6.92
CA GLY A 47 1.21 -14.00 6.53
C GLY A 47 2.43 -13.09 6.75
N LEU A 48 3.17 -13.31 7.83
CA LEU A 48 4.43 -12.60 8.10
C LEU A 48 5.52 -12.99 7.10
N ASP A 49 5.67 -14.29 6.81
CA ASP A 49 6.63 -14.79 5.81
C ASP A 49 6.31 -14.23 4.41
N TYR A 50 5.03 -14.23 4.04
CA TYR A 50 4.55 -13.62 2.80
C TYR A 50 4.94 -12.15 2.70
N CYS A 51 4.65 -11.36 3.73
CA CYS A 51 4.96 -9.93 3.76
C CYS A 51 6.47 -9.69 3.63
N LYS A 52 7.26 -10.46 4.39
CA LYS A 52 8.71 -10.38 4.33
C LYS A 52 9.23 -10.67 2.93
N GLN A 53 8.89 -11.83 2.38
CA GLN A 53 9.45 -12.32 1.12
C GLN A 53 9.01 -11.48 -0.08
N HIS A 54 7.74 -11.07 -0.13
CA HIS A 54 7.17 -10.49 -1.35
C HIS A 54 7.02 -8.97 -1.34
N VAL A 55 7.22 -8.34 -0.18
CA VAL A 55 7.13 -6.88 -0.03
C VAL A 55 8.43 -6.31 0.53
N LEU A 56 8.88 -6.76 1.71
CA LEU A 56 10.04 -6.16 2.38
C LEU A 56 11.37 -6.52 1.69
N ASP A 57 11.52 -7.77 1.26
CA ASP A 57 12.70 -8.26 0.56
C ASP A 57 12.61 -8.08 -0.97
N ASN A 58 11.47 -7.59 -1.47
CA ASN A 58 11.31 -7.28 -2.88
C ASN A 58 12.14 -6.04 -3.24
N THR A 59 13.26 -6.26 -3.94
CA THR A 59 14.22 -5.20 -4.30
C THR A 59 13.54 -3.98 -4.95
N ARG A 60 12.50 -4.19 -5.76
CA ARG A 60 11.81 -3.09 -6.46
C ARG A 60 11.06 -2.18 -5.49
N VAL A 61 10.38 -2.77 -4.50
CA VAL A 61 9.69 -2.04 -3.43
C VAL A 61 10.71 -1.39 -2.51
N ARG A 62 11.68 -2.16 -2.04
CA ARG A 62 12.69 -1.74 -1.09
C ARG A 62 13.53 -0.57 -1.62
N SER A 63 14.00 -0.64 -2.86
CA SER A 63 14.78 0.44 -3.48
C SER A 63 14.01 1.75 -3.58
N ILE A 64 12.69 1.71 -3.81
CA ILE A 64 11.85 2.92 -3.85
C ILE A 64 11.66 3.49 -2.44
N LEU A 65 11.35 2.64 -1.46
CA LEU A 65 11.21 3.06 -0.06
C LEU A 65 12.48 3.70 0.48
N GLU A 66 13.63 3.04 0.31
CA GLU A 66 14.93 3.52 0.80
C GLU A 66 15.45 4.75 0.04
N ALA A 67 14.98 5.00 -1.18
CA ALA A 67 15.30 6.21 -1.93
C ALA A 67 14.46 7.43 -1.50
N LEU A 68 13.22 7.19 -1.06
CA LEU A 68 12.28 8.27 -0.69
C LEU A 68 12.27 8.57 0.81
N PHE A 69 12.60 7.60 1.65
CA PHE A 69 12.59 7.74 3.10
C PHE A 69 13.94 7.34 3.69
N GLU A 70 14.46 8.20 4.57
CA GLU A 70 15.63 7.84 5.39
C GLU A 70 15.30 6.65 6.30
N ARG A 71 14.09 6.65 6.88
CA ARG A 71 13.51 5.56 7.64
C ARG A 71 11.99 5.58 7.53
N CYS A 72 11.37 4.41 7.46
CA CYS A 72 9.91 4.26 7.48
C CYS A 72 9.48 3.04 8.30
N SER A 73 8.20 2.97 8.65
CA SER A 73 7.58 1.81 9.29
C SER A 73 6.47 1.22 8.42
N LEU A 74 6.39 -0.10 8.36
CA LEU A 74 5.21 -0.79 7.83
C LEU A 74 4.09 -0.70 8.87
N GLY A 75 3.04 0.04 8.54
CA GLY A 75 1.98 0.36 9.49
C GLY A 75 0.84 -0.60 9.55
N HIS A 76 0.35 -1.02 8.39
CA HIS A 76 -0.63 -2.08 8.25
C HIS A 76 -0.54 -2.71 6.87
N TRP A 77 -1.15 -3.88 6.72
CA TRP A 77 -1.56 -4.35 5.41
C TRP A 77 -2.94 -4.96 5.44
N LEU A 78 -3.76 -4.59 4.47
CA LEU A 78 -5.17 -4.91 4.45
C LEU A 78 -5.61 -5.23 3.03
N ARG A 79 -6.67 -6.04 2.91
CA ARG A 79 -7.34 -6.29 1.64
C ARG A 79 -8.38 -5.21 1.37
N TYR A 80 -8.28 -4.54 0.24
CA TYR A 80 -9.29 -3.62 -0.27
C TYR A 80 -9.96 -4.23 -1.50
N ILE A 81 -11.27 -4.46 -1.43
CA ILE A 81 -12.07 -4.97 -2.55
C ILE A 81 -12.50 -3.84 -3.49
N GLU A 82 -13.05 -4.18 -4.65
CA GLU A 82 -13.65 -3.20 -5.54
C GLU A 82 -14.75 -2.39 -4.84
N LEU A 83 -14.83 -1.12 -5.18
CA LEU A 83 -15.89 -0.25 -4.72
C LEU A 83 -16.25 0.75 -5.84
N PRO A 84 -16.88 0.27 -6.93
CA PRO A 84 -17.21 1.11 -8.08
C PRO A 84 -18.07 2.32 -7.68
N GLY A 85 -17.79 3.47 -8.28
CA GLY A 85 -18.44 4.74 -7.95
C GLY A 85 -17.83 5.50 -6.77
N HIS A 86 -16.85 4.92 -6.07
CA HIS A 86 -16.14 5.57 -4.97
C HIS A 86 -14.70 5.87 -5.38
N ILE A 87 -14.38 7.17 -5.49
CA ILE A 87 -13.03 7.65 -5.77
C ILE A 87 -12.37 8.01 -4.45
N GLU A 88 -11.38 7.21 -4.05
CA GLU A 88 -10.79 7.22 -2.71
C GLU A 88 -9.29 7.58 -2.71
N CYS A 89 -8.84 8.22 -1.64
CA CYS A 89 -7.44 8.35 -1.25
C CYS A 89 -7.25 8.05 0.24
N PHE A 90 -6.02 7.71 0.64
CA PHE A 90 -5.66 7.43 2.03
C PHE A 90 -5.21 8.67 2.79
N GLY A 91 -4.71 9.69 2.08
CA GLY A 91 -4.26 10.96 2.63
C GLY A 91 -4.78 12.15 1.85
N THR A 92 -4.64 13.34 2.43
CA THR A 92 -5.08 14.63 1.85
C THR A 92 -3.97 15.68 1.96
N GLY A 93 -4.24 16.91 1.53
CA GLY A 93 -3.35 18.07 1.73
C GLY A 93 -2.52 18.51 0.53
N GLY A 94 -2.58 17.77 -0.59
CA GLY A 94 -1.89 18.15 -1.84
C GLY A 94 -0.38 18.33 -1.65
N PHE A 95 0.27 19.12 -2.51
CA PHE A 95 1.73 19.28 -2.56
C PHE A 95 2.37 19.66 -1.21
N GLU A 96 1.78 20.62 -0.49
CA GLU A 96 2.31 21.16 0.77
C GLU A 96 2.40 20.13 1.90
N ALA A 97 1.59 19.06 1.86
CA ALA A 97 1.65 18.00 2.86
C ALA A 97 2.93 17.15 2.79
N GLY A 98 3.69 17.25 1.68
CA GLY A 98 4.88 16.42 1.46
C GLY A 98 4.58 14.93 1.32
N LEU A 99 5.58 14.14 0.93
CA LEU A 99 5.44 12.69 0.88
C LEU A 99 5.87 12.09 2.23
N LEU A 100 4.88 11.71 3.05
CA LEU A 100 5.12 11.11 4.39
C LEU A 100 4.79 9.62 4.45
N ALA A 101 4.22 9.07 3.38
CA ALA A 101 3.83 7.67 3.31
C ALA A 101 3.77 7.18 1.87
N LEU A 102 3.81 5.86 1.68
CA LEU A 102 3.65 5.16 0.42
C LEU A 102 2.75 3.94 0.60
N ALA A 103 1.83 3.76 -0.33
CA ALA A 103 1.02 2.55 -0.41
C ALA A 103 1.58 1.63 -1.49
N VAL A 104 1.92 0.40 -1.11
CA VAL A 104 2.32 -0.68 -2.01
C VAL A 104 1.13 -1.61 -2.19
N HIS A 105 0.68 -1.76 -3.42
CA HIS A 105 -0.46 -2.56 -3.82
C HIS A 105 0.00 -3.77 -4.61
N GLN A 106 -0.43 -4.95 -4.17
CA GLN A 106 -0.36 -6.17 -4.95
C GLN A 106 -1.74 -6.49 -5.51
N TRP A 107 -1.84 -6.48 -6.83
CA TRP A 107 -3.07 -6.71 -7.57
C TRP A 107 -3.10 -8.16 -8.09
N PRO A 108 -4.19 -8.91 -7.85
CA PRO A 108 -4.41 -10.21 -8.43
C PRO A 108 -4.72 -10.10 -9.92
N LYS A 109 -4.74 -11.27 -10.55
CA LYS A 109 -5.16 -11.45 -11.95
C LYS A 109 -6.55 -10.86 -12.22
N GLY A 110 -6.67 -10.09 -13.30
CA GLY A 110 -7.94 -9.59 -13.82
C GLY A 110 -8.49 -8.33 -13.12
N SER A 111 -7.71 -7.71 -12.24
CA SER A 111 -8.09 -6.45 -11.57
C SER A 111 -8.07 -5.24 -12.50
N THR A 112 -8.87 -4.23 -12.17
CA THR A 112 -8.94 -2.97 -12.90
C THR A 112 -9.17 -1.80 -11.96
N VAL A 113 -8.42 -0.72 -12.17
CA VAL A 113 -8.44 0.46 -11.32
C VAL A 113 -8.29 1.72 -12.17
N VAL A 114 -8.93 2.81 -11.75
CA VAL A 114 -8.71 4.13 -12.35
C VAL A 114 -7.86 4.96 -11.40
N CYS A 115 -6.76 5.49 -11.91
CA CYS A 115 -5.87 6.41 -11.21
C CYS A 115 -6.11 7.82 -11.72
N TRP A 116 -6.24 8.79 -10.82
CA TRP A 116 -6.41 10.20 -11.15
C TRP A 116 -5.08 10.95 -11.04
N SER A 117 -4.27 10.88 -12.09
CA SER A 117 -2.95 11.49 -12.13
C SER A 117 -3.00 12.97 -11.77
N GLY A 118 -2.06 13.39 -10.92
CA GLY A 118 -1.93 14.77 -10.43
C GLY A 118 -2.74 15.09 -9.17
N SER A 119 -3.68 14.23 -8.77
CA SER A 119 -4.50 14.49 -7.57
C SER A 119 -3.69 14.48 -6.27
N HIS A 120 -2.53 13.81 -6.25
CA HIS A 120 -1.63 13.82 -5.09
C HIS A 120 -1.00 15.19 -4.82
N ARG A 121 -0.96 16.07 -5.83
CA ARG A 121 -0.48 17.45 -5.71
C ARG A 121 -1.59 18.46 -5.48
N ALA A 122 -2.82 18.12 -5.87
CA ALA A 122 -3.96 19.01 -5.74
C ALA A 122 -4.55 18.96 -4.33
N ASN A 123 -4.85 20.13 -3.76
CA ASN A 123 -5.57 20.22 -2.49
C ASN A 123 -7.08 20.08 -2.75
N ILE A 124 -7.52 18.83 -2.95
CA ILE A 124 -8.90 18.50 -3.30
C ILE A 124 -9.75 18.38 -2.03
N ASN A 125 -10.94 18.97 -2.06
CA ASN A 125 -11.92 18.78 -0.99
C ASN A 125 -12.39 17.32 -0.94
N THR A 126 -12.23 16.70 0.21
CA THR A 126 -12.62 15.31 0.47
C THR A 126 -13.52 15.22 1.70
N LYS A 127 -14.31 14.15 1.76
CA LYS A 127 -15.07 13.75 2.95
C LYS A 127 -14.63 12.36 3.40
N ILE A 128 -14.91 11.99 4.65
CA ILE A 128 -14.67 10.61 5.09
C ILE A 128 -15.62 9.68 4.32
N GLY A 129 -15.03 8.66 3.69
CA GLY A 129 -15.68 7.67 2.85
C GLY A 129 -16.10 6.42 3.62
N LYS A 130 -16.65 5.46 2.88
CA LYS A 130 -17.22 4.22 3.44
C LYS A 130 -16.20 3.37 4.20
N ARG A 131 -14.93 3.44 3.81
CA ARG A 131 -13.83 2.63 4.38
C ARG A 131 -12.95 3.41 5.37
N ALA A 132 -13.46 4.51 5.93
CA ALA A 132 -12.68 5.48 6.69
C ALA A 132 -11.47 6.04 5.91
N THR A 133 -11.51 5.92 4.58
CA THR A 133 -10.68 6.60 3.60
C THR A 133 -11.25 7.99 3.34
N PHE A 134 -10.59 8.78 2.49
CA PHE A 134 -11.12 10.04 1.99
C PHE A 134 -11.72 9.84 0.61
N GLU A 135 -12.92 10.37 0.38
CA GLU A 135 -13.63 10.31 -0.89
C GLU A 135 -13.82 11.70 -1.49
N THR A 136 -13.76 11.77 -2.82
CA THR A 136 -14.10 12.96 -3.60
C THR A 136 -14.95 12.60 -4.81
N THR A 137 -15.32 13.60 -5.62
CA THR A 137 -16.11 13.41 -6.83
C THR A 137 -15.25 13.56 -8.08
N GLN A 138 -15.68 12.92 -9.16
CA GLN A 138 -15.07 13.10 -10.48
C GLN A 138 -15.07 14.59 -10.90
N ALA A 139 -16.14 15.32 -10.62
CA ALA A 139 -16.22 16.75 -10.94
C ALA A 139 -15.10 17.54 -10.25
N ALA A 140 -14.89 17.33 -8.94
CA ALA A 140 -13.82 18.01 -8.20
C ALA A 140 -12.42 17.70 -8.73
N LEU A 141 -12.19 16.48 -9.20
CA LEU A 141 -10.92 16.06 -9.80
C LEU A 141 -10.70 16.72 -11.17
N LEU A 142 -11.74 16.79 -12.00
CA LEU A 142 -11.68 17.47 -13.29
C LEU A 142 -11.45 18.98 -13.13
N ASP A 143 -12.13 19.62 -12.16
CA ASP A 143 -11.94 21.02 -11.82
C ASP A 143 -10.49 21.29 -11.35
N ALA A 144 -9.87 20.31 -10.68
CA ALA A 144 -8.47 20.34 -10.29
C ALA A 144 -7.49 19.92 -11.43
N ASN A 145 -7.96 19.80 -12.68
CA ASN A 145 -7.19 19.35 -13.85
C ASN A 145 -6.53 17.97 -13.69
N CYS A 146 -7.06 17.11 -12.82
CA CYS A 146 -6.59 15.74 -12.66
C CYS A 146 -7.11 14.87 -13.81
N LYS A 147 -6.28 13.93 -14.28
CA LYS A 147 -6.59 13.11 -15.46
C LYS A 147 -6.84 11.66 -15.06
N PRO A 148 -7.99 11.06 -15.43
CA PRO A 148 -8.21 9.65 -15.18
C PRO A 148 -7.41 8.80 -16.16
N SER A 149 -6.78 7.75 -15.65
CA SER A 149 -6.20 6.67 -16.44
C SER A 149 -6.67 5.33 -15.89
N GLU A 150 -7.35 4.55 -16.73
CA GLU A 150 -7.65 3.16 -16.40
C GLU A 150 -6.38 2.30 -16.53
N LYS A 151 -6.15 1.45 -15.53
CA LYS A 151 -5.03 0.51 -15.45
C LYS A 151 -5.59 -0.89 -15.22
N LYS A 152 -5.05 -1.84 -15.97
CA LYS A 152 -5.51 -3.24 -15.98
C LYS A 152 -4.36 -4.12 -15.53
N PHE A 153 -4.67 -5.14 -14.75
CA PHE A 153 -3.72 -6.14 -14.26
C PHE A 153 -4.12 -7.51 -14.80
N PRO A 154 -3.99 -7.78 -16.11
CA PRO A 154 -4.50 -9.00 -16.73
C PRO A 154 -3.89 -10.26 -16.13
N GLU A 155 -2.62 -10.20 -15.69
CA GLU A 155 -1.90 -11.28 -15.01
C GLU A 155 -1.52 -10.94 -13.56
N GLY A 156 -2.05 -9.84 -13.02
CA GLY A 156 -1.62 -9.28 -11.73
C GLY A 156 -0.46 -8.30 -11.86
N GLY A 157 -0.06 -7.72 -10.74
CA GLY A 157 1.07 -6.80 -10.71
C GLY A 157 1.21 -5.98 -9.45
N LEU A 158 2.26 -5.18 -9.42
CA LEU A 158 2.62 -4.28 -8.34
C LEU A 158 2.27 -2.84 -8.73
N MET A 159 1.71 -2.09 -7.81
CA MET A 159 1.60 -0.63 -7.91
C MET A 159 2.12 -0.01 -6.63
N ILE A 160 2.97 1.00 -6.74
CA ILE A 160 3.38 1.83 -5.60
C ILE A 160 2.81 3.20 -5.84
N ARG A 161 2.21 3.83 -4.83
CA ARG A 161 1.58 5.13 -5.00
C ARG A 161 1.65 6.01 -3.78
N ASP A 162 1.52 7.29 -4.05
CA ASP A 162 1.24 8.32 -3.08
C ASP A 162 -0.15 8.06 -2.42
N PRO A 163 -0.24 8.05 -1.09
CA PRO A 163 -1.50 7.93 -0.35
C PRO A 163 -2.53 8.99 -0.73
N ARG A 164 -2.11 10.17 -1.22
CA ARG A 164 -2.99 11.27 -1.66
C ARG A 164 -3.54 11.10 -3.07
N LEU A 165 -3.01 10.17 -3.87
CA LEU A 165 -3.56 9.87 -5.18
C LEU A 165 -5.02 9.39 -5.07
N CYS A 166 -5.92 9.89 -5.90
CA CYS A 166 -7.31 9.45 -5.91
C CYS A 166 -7.42 8.26 -6.85
N MET A 167 -8.07 7.19 -6.40
CA MET A 167 -8.27 5.97 -7.19
C MET A 167 -9.68 5.42 -7.04
N GLU A 168 -10.18 4.81 -8.11
CA GLU A 168 -11.42 4.04 -8.10
C GLU A 168 -11.11 2.58 -8.44
N SER A 169 -11.27 1.69 -7.46
CA SER A 169 -11.12 0.24 -7.67
C SER A 169 -12.39 -0.32 -8.32
N ARG A 170 -12.33 -0.65 -9.61
CA ARG A 170 -13.51 -1.04 -10.40
C ARG A 170 -13.77 -2.54 -10.42
N LYS A 171 -12.72 -3.35 -10.37
CA LYS A 171 -12.82 -4.81 -10.42
C LYS A 171 -11.68 -5.46 -9.65
N GLY A 172 -12.00 -6.54 -8.93
CA GLY A 172 -11.05 -7.31 -8.14
C GLY A 172 -10.66 -6.59 -6.86
N TYR A 173 -9.59 -7.03 -6.23
CA TYR A 173 -9.12 -6.48 -4.97
C TYR A 173 -7.64 -6.12 -5.04
N THR A 174 -7.11 -5.54 -3.98
CA THR A 174 -5.66 -5.36 -3.76
C THR A 174 -5.31 -5.73 -2.33
N ILE A 175 -4.12 -6.29 -2.14
CA ILE A 175 -3.48 -6.31 -0.83
C ILE A 175 -2.63 -5.04 -0.75
N THR A 176 -2.94 -4.17 0.19
CA THR A 176 -2.32 -2.85 0.33
C THR A 176 -1.45 -2.83 1.58
N PHE A 177 -0.15 -2.60 1.41
CA PHE A 177 0.83 -2.42 2.47
C PHE A 177 1.14 -0.93 2.59
N MET A 178 0.99 -0.37 3.78
CA MET A 178 1.15 1.06 4.00
C MET A 178 2.41 1.35 4.78
N PHE A 179 3.34 2.05 4.15
CA PHE A 179 4.61 2.49 4.76
C PHE A 179 4.53 3.98 5.06
N ALA A 180 5.02 4.39 6.22
CA ALA A 180 4.95 5.78 6.64
C ALA A 180 6.21 6.19 7.42
N THR A 181 6.60 7.46 7.32
CA THR A 181 7.68 8.03 8.13
C THR A 181 7.29 8.07 9.60
N GLU A 182 8.27 8.05 10.50
CA GLU A 182 8.02 8.06 11.96
C GLU A 182 7.12 9.23 12.42
N GLU A 183 7.21 10.37 11.74
CA GLU A 183 6.39 11.56 11.98
C GLU A 183 4.89 11.25 11.86
N LEU A 184 4.48 10.59 10.77
CA LEU A 184 3.08 10.19 10.58
C LEU A 184 2.70 9.01 11.49
N PHE A 185 3.70 8.22 11.86
CA PHE A 185 3.55 6.91 12.47
C PHE A 185 3.16 6.93 13.95
N THR A 186 3.53 7.97 14.68
CA THR A 186 3.38 8.04 16.14
C THR A 186 1.93 7.86 16.62
N ASN A 187 0.95 8.19 15.76
CA ASN A 187 -0.47 8.14 16.11
C ASN A 187 -1.22 6.92 15.53
N TRP A 188 -0.53 6.00 14.86
CA TRP A 188 -1.19 4.86 14.22
C TRP A 188 -1.46 3.72 15.19
N PRO A 189 -2.63 3.05 15.09
CA PRO A 189 -2.89 1.87 15.89
C PRO A 189 -1.89 0.77 15.53
N LYS A 190 -1.36 0.08 16.55
CA LYS A 190 -0.45 -1.04 16.35
C LYS A 190 -1.20 -2.25 15.79
N MET A 191 -0.57 -2.98 14.87
CA MET A 191 -1.03 -4.32 14.48
C MET A 191 -0.85 -5.26 15.66
N LEU A 192 -1.92 -5.92 16.08
CA LEU A 192 -1.89 -6.81 17.25
C LEU A 192 -1.58 -8.25 16.82
N LEU A 193 -0.52 -8.82 17.40
CA LEU A 193 -0.15 -10.22 17.25
C LEU A 193 -0.28 -10.95 18.59
N SER A 194 -0.60 -12.24 18.53
CA SER A 194 -0.46 -13.10 19.71
C SER A 194 1.00 -13.11 20.19
N ASP A 195 1.19 -13.04 21.50
CA ASP A 195 2.51 -13.07 22.14
C ASP A 195 3.11 -14.49 22.13
N LEU A 196 3.50 -14.94 20.94
CA LEU A 196 4.13 -16.24 20.70
C LEU A 196 5.60 -16.01 20.30
N PRO A 197 6.56 -16.81 20.81
CA PRO A 197 7.98 -16.68 20.47
C PRO A 197 8.26 -16.68 18.96
N GLU A 198 7.59 -17.56 18.21
CA GLU A 198 7.72 -17.64 16.74
C GLU A 198 7.33 -16.33 16.05
N LEU A 199 6.21 -15.71 16.46
CA LEU A 199 5.75 -14.45 15.86
C LEU A 199 6.69 -13.29 16.20
N ARG A 200 7.25 -13.28 17.42
CA ARG A 200 8.28 -12.29 17.80
C ARG A 200 9.53 -12.41 16.94
N GLU A 201 10.01 -13.63 16.74
CA GLU A 201 11.19 -13.90 15.91
C GLU A 201 10.95 -13.47 14.47
N LYS A 202 9.79 -13.82 13.89
CA LYS A 202 9.43 -13.41 12.53
C LYS A 202 9.36 -11.88 12.38
N VAL A 203 8.72 -11.19 13.31
CA VAL A 203 8.67 -9.71 13.29
C VAL A 203 10.07 -9.11 13.41
N ALA A 204 10.93 -9.63 14.31
CA ALA A 204 12.30 -9.16 14.44
C ALA A 204 13.09 -9.34 13.12
N ASN A 205 12.87 -10.45 12.41
CA ASN A 205 13.49 -10.73 11.12
C ASN A 205 12.92 -9.92 9.94
N MET A 206 11.79 -9.23 10.13
CA MET A 206 11.23 -8.27 9.18
C MET A 206 11.86 -6.89 9.32
N GLU A 207 12.42 -6.57 10.48
CA GLU A 207 13.05 -5.27 10.72
C GLU A 207 14.39 -5.14 10.01
N SER A 208 14.72 -3.91 9.65
CA SER A 208 16.02 -3.51 9.12
C SER A 208 16.40 -2.13 9.65
N THR A 209 17.61 -1.67 9.33
CA THR A 209 18.07 -0.33 9.68
C THR A 209 17.21 0.78 9.08
N ARG A 210 16.49 0.51 7.97
CA ARG A 210 15.67 1.49 7.24
C ARG A 210 14.16 1.28 7.40
N ILE A 211 13.73 0.07 7.74
CA ILE A 211 12.32 -0.31 7.78
C ILE A 211 12.00 -1.01 9.10
N SER A 212 11.11 -0.43 9.91
CA SER A 212 10.62 -1.00 11.18
C SER A 212 9.17 -1.47 11.10
N MET A 213 8.73 -2.23 12.10
CA MET A 213 7.40 -2.83 12.11
C MET A 213 6.48 -2.24 13.19
N ASN A 214 5.22 -1.99 12.83
CA ASN A 214 4.21 -1.48 13.75
C ASN A 214 3.43 -2.58 14.49
N PHE A 215 4.12 -3.46 15.18
CA PHE A 215 3.45 -4.51 15.96
C PHE A 215 3.37 -4.18 17.45
N ALA A 216 2.31 -4.70 18.07
CA ALA A 216 2.26 -4.97 19.50
C ALA A 216 1.89 -6.43 19.71
N PHE A 217 2.43 -7.01 20.79
CA PHE A 217 2.15 -8.38 21.19
C PHE A 217 1.17 -8.37 22.37
N GLN A 218 0.11 -9.16 22.24
CA GLN A 218 -0.89 -9.33 23.29
C GLN A 218 -0.90 -10.77 23.78
N ASP A 219 -1.05 -10.95 25.09
CA ASP A 219 -1.15 -12.27 25.69
C ASP A 219 -2.32 -13.04 25.04
N PRO A 220 -2.12 -14.28 24.55
CA PRO A 220 -3.19 -15.13 24.03
C PRO A 220 -4.40 -15.27 24.96
N ALA A 221 -4.22 -15.08 26.26
CA ALA A 221 -5.24 -15.21 27.29
C ALA A 221 -5.88 -13.88 27.74
N GLY A 222 -5.48 -12.73 27.19
CA GLY A 222 -6.07 -11.43 27.52
C GLY A 222 -5.90 -10.99 28.99
N LYS A 223 -4.98 -11.58 29.75
CA LYS A 223 -4.70 -11.14 31.13
C LYS A 223 -3.60 -10.09 31.14
N ALA A 224 -3.92 -8.92 31.68
CA ALA A 224 -2.93 -7.91 32.01
C ALA A 224 -1.86 -8.52 32.92
N LYS A 225 -0.58 -8.38 32.54
CA LYS A 225 0.53 -8.61 33.46
C LYS A 225 0.50 -7.48 34.50
N THR A 226 0.23 -7.85 35.75
CA THR A 226 0.45 -7.02 36.95
C THR A 226 1.92 -6.79 37.20
#